data_AF-A0A8H3GZB0-F1
#
_entry.id   AF-A0A8H3GZB0-F1
#
_cell.length_a   1.000
_cell.length_b   1.000
_cell.length_c   1.000
_cell.angle_alpha   90.00
_cell.angle_beta   90.00
_cell.angle_gamma   90.00
#
_symmetry.space_group_name_H-M   'P 1'
#
loop_
_entity.id
_entity.type
_entity.pdbx_description
1 polymer ?
#
loop_
_entity_poly.entity_id
_entity_poly.type
_entity_poly.pdbx_seq_one_letter_code
_entity_poly.pdbx_strand_id
1 'polypeptide(L)'
;MLRLPLDQLHSSHPDLASRLQMVINQLGHIDSETHTGQALSSDSITPEQTGQRRRRLADQYYRLLAQARQLPGLQDFLQPMKATSLLNAAQQGPIIVINSHKTCCDALLILPGRSTVEHLHLPKFNNDRALRARSDLQSSLRRKRLRERGVI
;
A
#
# COMPACT_ATOMS: atom_id res chain seq x y z
N MET A 1 -5.41 8.96 7.44
CA MET A 1 -5.26 7.55 7.82
C MET A 1 -5.97 6.73 6.76
N LEU A 2 -5.23 5.98 5.96
CA LEU A 2 -5.80 4.93 5.12
C LEU A 2 -6.34 3.90 6.10
N ARG A 3 -7.67 3.80 6.26
CA ARG A 3 -8.27 2.74 7.07
C ARG A 3 -7.93 1.43 6.37
N LEU A 4 -7.08 0.67 7.05
CA LEU A 4 -6.45 -0.52 6.51
C LEU A 4 -7.56 -1.54 6.28
N PRO A 5 -7.53 -2.30 5.17
CA PRO A 5 -8.46 -3.40 4.92
C PRO A 5 -8.73 -4.29 6.15
N LEU A 6 -7.75 -4.41 7.04
CA LEU A 6 -7.85 -5.05 8.36
C LEU A 6 -9.06 -4.62 9.20
N ASP A 7 -9.51 -3.36 9.17
CA ASP A 7 -10.68 -2.90 9.96
C ASP A 7 -11.98 -3.63 9.54
N GLN A 8 -12.16 -3.82 8.23
CA GLN A 8 -13.30 -4.54 7.65
C GLN A 8 -13.22 -6.04 7.97
N LEU A 9 -12.01 -6.62 7.92
CA LEU A 9 -11.79 -8.00 8.32
C LEU A 9 -12.04 -8.19 9.84
N HIS A 10 -11.62 -7.24 10.67
CA HIS A 10 -11.79 -7.31 12.13
C HIS A 10 -13.27 -7.26 12.53
N SER A 11 -14.07 -6.48 11.80
CA SER A 11 -15.51 -6.32 12.07
C SER A 11 -16.31 -7.59 11.76
N SER A 12 -15.86 -8.40 10.80
CA SER A 12 -16.57 -9.61 10.36
C SER A 12 -15.96 -10.91 10.91
N HIS A 13 -14.63 -10.97 11.01
CA HIS A 13 -13.85 -12.16 11.38
C HIS A 13 -12.66 -11.77 12.27
N PRO A 14 -12.90 -11.40 13.54
CA PRO A 14 -11.87 -10.85 14.44
C PRO A 14 -10.70 -11.81 14.67
N ASP A 15 -10.96 -13.12 14.73
CA ASP A 15 -9.92 -14.14 14.92
C ASP A 15 -8.96 -14.19 13.73
N LEU A 16 -9.49 -14.14 12.51
CA LEU A 16 -8.71 -14.16 11.28
C LEU A 16 -7.88 -12.87 11.15
N ALA A 17 -8.48 -11.72 11.48
CA ALA A 17 -7.79 -10.44 11.49
C ALA A 17 -6.63 -10.42 12.51
N SER A 18 -6.86 -10.93 13.72
CA SER A 18 -5.85 -10.96 14.79
C SER A 18 -4.67 -11.87 14.42
N ARG A 19 -4.96 -13.05 13.86
CA ARG A 19 -3.91 -13.97 13.36
C ARG A 19 -3.11 -13.34 12.22
N LEU A 20 -3.78 -12.68 11.28
CA LEU A 20 -3.10 -11.99 10.17
C LEU A 20 -2.20 -10.85 10.68
N GLN A 21 -2.70 -10.03 11.61
CA GLN A 21 -1.95 -8.94 12.21
C GLN A 21 -0.71 -9.44 12.96
N MET A 22 -0.83 -10.56 13.68
CA MET A 22 0.30 -11.19 14.36
C MET A 22 1.41 -11.59 13.38
N VAL A 23 1.04 -12.23 12.26
CA VAL A 23 2.01 -12.64 11.23
C VAL A 23 2.66 -11.43 10.56
N ILE A 24 1.89 -10.37 10.26
CA ILE A 24 2.42 -9.11 9.70
C ILE A 24 3.46 -8.50 10.65
N ASN A 25 3.16 -8.44 11.95
CA ASN A 25 4.09 -7.89 12.94
C ASN A 25 5.36 -8.74 13.03
N GLN A 26 5.24 -10.07 13.05
CA GLN A 26 6.39 -10.98 13.10
C GLN A 26 7.28 -10.89 11.85
N LEU A 27 6.69 -10.77 10.66
CA LEU A 27 7.45 -10.51 9.43
C LEU A 27 8.18 -9.16 9.49
N GLY A 28 7.51 -8.12 9.96
CA GLY A 28 8.10 -6.79 10.10
C GLY A 28 9.29 -6.75 11.09
N HIS A 29 9.21 -7.50 12.20
CA HIS A 29 10.33 -7.63 13.13
C HIS A 29 11.55 -8.30 12.47
N ILE A 30 11.35 -9.40 11.74
CA ILE A 30 12.44 -10.10 11.03
C ILE A 30 13.08 -9.18 9.99
N ASP A 31 12.27 -8.47 9.20
CA ASP A 31 12.78 -7.52 8.20
C ASP A 31 13.60 -6.41 8.88
N SER A 32 13.10 -5.85 9.98
CA SER A 32 13.83 -4.83 10.75
C SER A 32 15.17 -5.35 11.31
N GLU A 33 15.19 -6.55 11.91
CA GLU A 33 16.40 -7.17 12.46
C GLU A 33 17.46 -7.44 11.38
N THR A 34 17.04 -7.84 10.19
CA THR A 34 17.97 -8.02 9.05
C THR A 34 18.53 -6.70 8.52
N HIS A 35 17.78 -5.60 8.62
CA HIS A 35 18.21 -4.27 8.18
C HIS A 35 19.09 -3.53 9.20
N THR A 36 18.90 -3.77 10.51
CA THR A 36 19.70 -3.10 11.56
C THR A 36 21.02 -3.80 11.86
N GLY A 37 21.30 -4.97 11.25
CA GLY A 37 22.55 -5.70 11.47
C GLY A 37 22.72 -6.23 12.91
N GLN A 38 21.66 -6.26 13.71
CA GLN A 38 21.66 -6.65 15.13
C GLN A 38 21.77 -8.16 15.36
N ALA A 39 22.03 -8.97 14.32
CA ALA A 39 22.20 -10.42 14.42
C ALA A 39 23.43 -10.87 15.25
N LEU A 40 24.19 -9.94 15.86
CA LEU A 40 25.45 -10.23 16.56
C LEU A 40 25.35 -10.11 18.09
N SER A 41 24.14 -10.05 18.68
CA SER A 41 24.02 -9.93 20.13
C SER A 41 22.90 -10.82 20.68
N SER A 42 23.33 -11.96 21.24
CA SER A 42 22.58 -12.97 22.02
C SER A 42 21.92 -14.11 21.22
N ASP A 43 22.46 -15.32 21.41
CA ASP A 43 21.90 -16.65 21.13
C ASP A 43 21.47 -17.01 19.69
N SER A 44 22.43 -17.56 18.95
CA SER A 44 22.30 -18.82 18.17
C SER A 44 21.38 -18.91 16.94
N ILE A 45 20.84 -17.82 16.38
CA ILE A 45 20.04 -17.92 15.14
C ILE A 45 20.90 -17.67 13.89
N THR A 46 21.09 -18.70 13.07
CA THR A 46 21.85 -18.57 11.81
C THR A 46 21.02 -17.85 10.73
N PRO A 47 21.66 -17.22 9.73
CA PRO A 47 20.96 -16.63 8.58
C PRO A 47 19.99 -17.60 7.90
N GLU A 48 20.33 -18.89 7.84
CA GLU A 48 19.49 -19.94 7.29
C GLU A 48 18.23 -20.16 8.13
N GLN A 49 18.35 -20.13 9.46
CA GLN A 49 17.21 -20.26 10.38
C GLN A 49 16.28 -19.04 10.27
N THR A 50 16.82 -17.83 10.17
CA THR A 50 16.05 -16.61 9.92
C THR A 50 15.33 -16.68 8.57
N GLY A 51 16.03 -17.13 7.51
CA GLY A 51 15.44 -17.35 6.19
C GLY A 51 14.31 -18.38 6.22
N GLN A 52 14.49 -19.49 6.94
CA GLN A 52 13.47 -20.52 7.09
C GLN A 52 12.25 -20.02 7.86
N ARG A 53 12.47 -19.27 8.95
CA ARG A 53 11.39 -18.66 9.73
C ARG A 53 10.60 -17.66 8.89
N ARG A 54 11.28 -16.81 8.12
CA ARG A 54 10.67 -15.85 7.19
C ARG A 54 9.79 -16.58 6.15
N ARG A 55 10.30 -17.64 5.52
CA ARG A 55 9.53 -18.44 4.57
C ARG A 55 8.25 -19.02 5.19
N ARG A 56 8.35 -19.63 6.37
CA ARG A 56 7.19 -20.18 7.10
C ARG A 56 6.13 -19.12 7.40
N LEU A 57 6.54 -17.93 7.84
CA LEU A 57 5.63 -16.82 8.11
C LEU A 57 5.02 -16.25 6.83
N ALA A 58 5.78 -16.17 5.73
CA ALA A 58 5.25 -15.78 4.43
C ALA A 58 4.19 -16.77 3.94
N ASP A 59 4.43 -18.08 4.05
CA ASP A 59 3.45 -19.10 3.71
C ASP A 59 2.19 -18.97 4.56
N GLN A 60 2.33 -18.74 5.86
CA GLN A 60 1.20 -18.52 6.75
C GLN A 60 0.43 -17.25 6.37
N TYR A 61 1.13 -16.16 6.06
CA TYR A 61 0.53 -14.91 5.59
C TYR A 61 -0.31 -15.14 4.34
N TYR A 62 0.25 -15.81 3.32
CA TYR A 62 -0.48 -16.10 2.08
C TYR A 62 -1.69 -17.02 2.30
N ARG A 63 -1.59 -18.00 3.21
CA ARG A 63 -2.73 -18.85 3.59
C ARG A 63 -3.85 -18.05 4.27
N LEU A 64 -3.51 -17.16 5.21
CA LEU A 64 -4.49 -16.31 5.89
C LEU A 64 -5.14 -15.32 4.91
N LEU A 65 -4.38 -14.77 3.97
CA LEU A 65 -4.92 -13.95 2.88
C LEU A 65 -5.90 -14.74 2.01
N ALA A 66 -5.55 -15.98 1.64
CA ALA A 66 -6.44 -16.83 0.84
C ALA A 66 -7.75 -17.11 1.56
N GLN A 67 -7.71 -17.37 2.88
CA GLN A 67 -8.90 -17.53 3.72
C GLN A 67 -9.74 -16.25 3.75
N ALA A 68 -9.11 -15.09 3.97
CA ALA A 68 -9.82 -13.81 3.99
C ALA A 68 -10.52 -13.52 2.65
N ARG A 69 -9.90 -13.90 1.52
CA ARG A 69 -10.45 -13.70 0.17
C ARG A 69 -11.58 -14.66 -0.20
N GLN A 70 -11.79 -15.73 0.55
CA GLN A 70 -12.96 -16.60 0.39
C GLN A 70 -14.22 -16.01 1.02
N LEU A 71 -14.09 -14.97 1.85
CA LEU A 71 -15.21 -14.34 2.53
C LEU A 71 -15.98 -13.41 1.58
N PRO A 72 -17.32 -13.38 1.65
CA PRO A 72 -18.14 -12.45 0.88
C PRO A 72 -17.74 -10.99 1.15
N GLY A 73 -17.46 -10.22 0.08
CA GLY A 73 -17.10 -8.80 0.17
C GLY A 73 -15.61 -8.54 0.44
N LEU A 74 -14.79 -9.58 0.53
CA LEU A 74 -13.34 -9.50 0.80
C LEU A 74 -12.51 -10.20 -0.28
N GLN A 75 -13.07 -10.49 -1.46
CA GLN A 75 -12.38 -11.21 -2.52
C GLN A 75 -11.11 -10.50 -3.02
N ASP A 76 -11.14 -9.16 -3.03
CA ASP A 76 -10.01 -8.30 -3.39
C ASP A 76 -9.20 -7.84 -2.14
N PHE A 77 -9.39 -8.48 -0.98
CA PHE A 77 -8.71 -8.11 0.27
C PHE A 77 -7.19 -8.13 0.13
N LEU A 78 -6.58 -6.98 0.46
CA LEU A 78 -5.15 -6.71 0.30
C LEU A 78 -4.61 -7.06 -1.10
N GLN A 79 -5.45 -6.98 -2.14
CA GLN A 79 -4.99 -6.98 -3.52
C GLN A 79 -4.76 -5.53 -4.00
N PRO A 80 -3.81 -5.31 -4.91
CA PRO A 80 -3.73 -4.05 -5.62
C PRO A 80 -5.06 -3.70 -6.27
N MET A 81 -5.46 -2.44 -6.23
CA MET A 81 -6.65 -1.99 -6.95
C MET A 81 -6.50 -2.31 -8.44
N LYS A 82 -7.53 -2.91 -9.03
CA LYS A 82 -7.56 -3.22 -10.46
C LYS A 82 -7.50 -1.93 -11.26
N ALA A 83 -6.73 -1.92 -12.35
CA ALA A 83 -6.62 -0.77 -13.24
C ALA A 83 -8.00 -0.35 -13.78
N THR A 84 -8.89 -1.31 -14.04
CA THR A 84 -10.28 -1.06 -14.46
C THR A 84 -11.06 -0.20 -13.46
N SER A 85 -10.86 -0.41 -12.16
CA SER A 85 -11.50 0.41 -11.12
C SER A 85 -11.03 1.87 -11.19
N LEU A 86 -9.73 2.08 -11.44
CA LEU A 86 -9.19 3.43 -11.63
C LEU A 86 -9.67 4.08 -12.94
N LEU A 87 -9.73 3.32 -14.04
CA LEU A 87 -10.26 3.80 -15.32
C LEU A 87 -11.73 4.22 -15.20
N ASN A 88 -12.54 3.45 -14.49
CA ASN A 88 -13.93 3.80 -14.21
C ASN A 88 -14.04 5.04 -13.33
N ALA A 89 -13.22 5.15 -12.29
CA ALA A 89 -13.20 6.33 -11.43
C ALA A 89 -12.76 7.60 -12.18
N ALA A 90 -11.87 7.46 -13.17
CA ALA A 90 -11.39 8.57 -13.98
C ALA A 90 -12.50 9.24 -14.82
N GLN A 91 -13.69 8.63 -14.94
CA GLN A 91 -14.85 9.26 -15.59
C GLN A 91 -15.32 10.52 -14.85
N GLN A 92 -15.05 10.63 -13.54
CA GLN A 92 -15.37 11.81 -12.74
C GLN A 92 -14.29 12.90 -12.83
N GLY A 93 -13.16 12.59 -13.45
CA GLY A 93 -12.03 13.50 -13.60
C GLY A 93 -10.70 12.74 -13.71
N PRO A 94 -9.66 13.36 -14.30
CA PRO A 94 -8.37 12.71 -14.47
C PRO A 94 -7.74 12.31 -13.14
N ILE A 95 -7.24 11.07 -13.07
CA ILE A 95 -6.46 10.57 -11.94
C ILE A 95 -5.00 10.56 -12.34
N ILE A 96 -4.17 11.28 -11.57
CA ILE A 96 -2.73 11.36 -11.79
C ILE A 96 -2.02 10.78 -10.57
N VAL A 97 -1.26 9.70 -10.77
CA VAL A 97 -0.44 9.08 -9.73
C VAL A 97 1.01 9.48 -9.98
N ILE A 98 1.64 10.13 -9.01
CA ILE A 98 3.05 10.52 -9.11
C ILE A 98 3.85 9.65 -8.15
N ASN A 99 4.79 8.86 -8.67
CA ASN A 99 5.73 8.14 -7.82
C ASN A 99 6.70 9.15 -7.19
N SER A 100 7.21 8.85 -5.99
CA SER A 100 8.11 9.77 -5.30
C SER A 100 9.48 9.13 -5.12
N HIS A 101 10.47 9.64 -5.85
CA HIS A 101 11.83 9.16 -5.77
C HIS A 101 12.81 10.33 -5.69
N LYS A 102 14.03 10.07 -5.20
CA LYS A 102 15.00 11.11 -4.82
C LYS A 102 15.50 11.91 -6.02
N THR A 103 15.72 11.23 -7.15
CA THR A 103 16.37 11.80 -8.34
C THR A 103 15.38 12.33 -9.37
N CYS A 104 14.40 11.51 -9.73
CA CYS A 104 13.35 11.83 -10.69
C CYS A 104 12.07 11.09 -10.30
N CYS A 105 10.94 11.59 -10.78
CA CYS A 105 9.64 10.98 -10.62
C CYS A 105 9.07 10.59 -11.98
N ASP A 106 8.07 9.74 -11.94
CA ASP A 106 7.18 9.43 -13.05
C ASP A 106 5.74 9.69 -12.64
N ALA A 107 4.93 10.02 -13.62
CA ALA A 107 3.49 10.10 -13.48
C ALA A 107 2.82 8.99 -14.29
N LEU A 108 1.77 8.42 -13.71
CA LEU A 108 0.79 7.62 -14.40
C LEU A 108 -0.47 8.48 -14.57
N LEU A 109 -0.92 8.62 -15.82
CA LEU A 109 -2.09 9.39 -16.19
C LEU A 109 -3.21 8.43 -16.54
N ILE A 110 -4.34 8.61 -15.85
CA ILE A 110 -5.57 7.85 -16.08
C ILE A 110 -6.61 8.90 -16.46
N LEU A 111 -6.90 8.98 -17.75
CA LEU A 111 -7.71 10.05 -18.32
C LEU A 111 -9.14 9.54 -18.62
N PRO A 112 -10.17 10.39 -18.45
CA PRO A 112 -11.54 10.03 -18.80
C PRO A 112 -11.63 9.56 -20.26
N GLY A 113 -12.40 8.50 -20.51
CA GLY A 113 -12.62 7.96 -21.86
C GLY A 113 -11.44 7.20 -22.49
N ARG A 114 -10.28 7.09 -21.81
CA ARG A 114 -9.18 6.23 -22.26
C ARG A 114 -9.27 4.85 -21.60
N SER A 115 -8.88 3.81 -22.33
CA SER A 115 -8.83 2.43 -21.85
C SER A 115 -7.44 2.01 -21.34
N THR A 116 -6.45 2.89 -21.47
CA THR A 116 -5.05 2.63 -21.11
C THR A 116 -4.56 3.63 -20.07
N VAL A 117 -3.57 3.20 -19.27
CA VAL A 117 -2.82 4.07 -18.36
C VAL A 117 -1.59 4.58 -19.09
N GLU A 118 -1.40 5.90 -19.10
CA GLU A 118 -0.27 6.53 -19.76
C GLU A 118 0.85 6.81 -18.79
N HIS A 119 2.08 6.65 -19.25
CA HIS A 119 3.28 6.98 -18.49
C HIS A 119 3.88 8.28 -18.98
N LEU A 120 4.24 9.15 -18.04
CA LEU A 120 4.94 10.39 -18.28
C LEU A 120 6.18 10.46 -17.39
N HIS A 121 7.34 10.49 -18.02
CA HIS A 121 8.59 10.70 -17.32
C HIS A 121 8.76 12.16 -16.89
N LEU A 122 9.13 12.39 -15.62
CA LEU A 122 9.30 13.74 -15.06
C LEU A 122 10.75 13.95 -14.59
N PRO A 123 11.71 14.18 -15.51
CA PRO A 123 13.14 14.17 -15.21
C PRO A 123 13.58 15.29 -14.25
N LYS A 124 12.83 16.39 -14.19
CA LYS A 124 13.11 17.54 -13.30
C LYS A 124 12.17 17.60 -12.09
N PHE A 125 11.37 16.57 -11.87
CA PHE A 125 10.44 16.48 -10.75
C PHE A 125 10.98 15.45 -9.77
N ASN A 126 11.20 15.86 -8.53
CA ASN A 126 11.75 15.02 -7.48
C ASN A 126 10.85 15.09 -6.24
N ASN A 127 11.17 14.28 -5.22
CA ASN A 127 10.41 14.23 -3.97
C ASN A 127 10.14 15.62 -3.36
N ASP A 128 11.14 16.50 -3.29
CA ASP A 128 10.97 17.85 -2.73
C ASP A 128 9.95 18.69 -3.49
N ARG A 129 9.97 18.62 -4.83
CA ARG A 129 8.99 19.29 -5.68
C ARG A 129 7.60 18.67 -5.51
N ALA A 130 7.50 17.36 -5.37
CA ALA A 130 6.23 16.68 -5.09
C ALA A 130 5.63 17.12 -3.75
N LEU A 131 6.45 17.21 -2.69
CA LEU A 131 6.02 17.66 -1.37
C LEU A 131 5.55 19.12 -1.38
N ARG A 132 6.28 20.00 -2.07
CA ARG A 132 5.88 21.40 -2.27
C ARG A 132 4.55 21.51 -3.02
N ALA A 133 4.43 20.87 -4.18
CA ALA A 133 3.20 20.87 -4.97
C ALA A 133 1.99 20.37 -4.16
N ARG A 134 2.18 19.32 -3.34
CA ARG A 134 1.15 18.83 -2.42
C ARG A 134 0.74 19.89 -1.39
N SER A 135 1.71 20.57 -0.78
CA SER A 135 1.45 21.64 0.21
C SER A 135 0.66 22.80 -0.41
N ASP A 136 1.07 23.24 -1.60
CA ASP A 136 0.42 24.33 -2.32
C ASP A 136 -1.02 23.97 -2.71
N LEU A 137 -1.22 22.75 -3.23
CA LEU A 137 -2.53 22.23 -3.57
C LEU A 137 -3.44 22.14 -2.35
N GLN A 138 -2.94 21.58 -1.24
CA GLN A 138 -3.71 21.48 0.00
C GLN A 138 -4.11 22.86 0.54
N SER A 139 -3.22 23.85 0.45
CA SER A 139 -3.47 25.23 0.87
C SER A 139 -4.52 25.90 -0.03
N SER A 140 -4.46 25.67 -1.34
CA SER A 140 -5.46 26.16 -2.30
C SER A 140 -6.85 25.55 -2.05
N LEU A 141 -6.93 24.23 -1.89
CA LEU A 141 -8.19 23.53 -1.62
C LEU A 141 -8.84 23.96 -0.30
N ARG A 142 -8.03 24.18 0.76
CA ARG A 142 -8.52 24.71 2.03
C ARG A 142 -9.14 26.10 1.86
N ARG A 143 -8.47 27.00 1.14
CA ARG A 143 -8.98 28.36 0.88
C ARG A 143 -10.31 28.34 0.12
N LYS A 144 -10.46 27.42 -0.85
CA LYS A 144 -11.68 27.31 -1.66
C LYS A 144 -12.80 26.47 -1.03
N ARG A 145 -12.59 25.86 0.16
CA ARG A 145 -13.50 24.90 0.81
C ARG A 145 -13.87 23.68 -0.06
N LEU A 146 -13.10 23.36 -1.10
CA LEU A 146 -13.37 22.28 -2.06
C LEU A 146 -12.87 20.92 -1.56
N ARG A 147 -13.13 20.58 -0.30
CA ARG A 147 -12.80 19.24 0.23
C ARG A 147 -14.04 18.37 0.21
N GLU A 148 -14.35 17.83 -0.96
CA GLU A 148 -15.24 16.67 -1.02
C GLU A 148 -14.39 15.43 -0.69
N ARG A 149 -14.65 14.81 0.45
CA ARG A 149 -14.29 13.40 0.62
C ARG A 149 -15.44 12.61 0.00
N GLY A 150 -15.17 11.93 -1.12
CA GLY A 150 -16.08 10.88 -1.57
C GLY A 150 -16.24 9.88 -0.43
N VAL A 151 -17.45 9.78 0.11
CA VAL A 151 -17.87 8.63 0.89
C VAL A 151 -18.13 7.56 -0.17
N ILE A 152 -17.19 6.62 -0.30
CA ILE A 152 -17.42 5.36 -0.99
C ILE A 152 -17.89 4.37 0.06
#